data_AF-A0A350C0M9-F1
#
_entry.id   AF-A0A350C0M9-F1
#
_cell.length_a   1.000
_cell.length_b   1.000
_cell.length_c   1.000
_cell.angle_alpha   90.00
_cell.angle_beta   90.00
_cell.angle_gamma   90.00
#
_symmetry.space_group_name_H-M   'P 1'
#
loop_
_entity.id
_entity.type
_entity.pdbx_description
1 polymer ?
#
loop_
_entity_poly.entity_id
_entity_poly.type
_entity_poly.pdbx_seq_one_letter_code
_entity_poly.pdbx_strand_id
1 'polypeptide(L)' 'ETAAQAEAELAALQAQLGENEYVILEACNVRKSAANDAEVVTVVDQGDVVTLIDADEGGWYHVRTESGEGYIGRRFISAQ' A
#
# COMPACT_ATOMS: atom_id res chain seq x y z
N GLU A 1 -17.37 -16.31 12.04
CA GLU A 1 -16.41 -17.20 11.32
C GLU A 1 -15.60 -16.52 10.23
N THR A 2 -15.92 -15.31 9.77
CA THR A 2 -15.24 -14.66 8.62
C THR A 2 -14.05 -13.74 8.94
N ALA A 3 -13.80 -13.39 10.20
CA ALA A 3 -12.68 -12.49 10.54
C ALA A 3 -11.31 -13.18 10.47
N ALA A 4 -11.21 -14.41 10.97
CA ALA A 4 -9.96 -15.16 11.06
C ALA A 4 -9.38 -15.58 9.70
N GLN A 5 -10.21 -15.67 8.67
CA GLN A 5 -9.78 -16.05 7.32
C GLN A 5 -9.18 -14.85 6.56
N ALA A 6 -9.57 -13.62 6.88
CA ALA A 6 -9.02 -12.40 6.28
C ALA A 6 -7.62 -12.06 6.85
N GLU A 7 -7.42 -12.29 8.15
CA GLU A 7 -6.14 -12.02 8.83
C GLU A 7 -5.03 -13.00 8.38
N ALA A 8 -5.39 -14.25 8.06
CA ALA A 8 -4.45 -15.27 7.60
C ALA A 8 -3.92 -15.00 6.17
N GLU A 9 -4.71 -14.41 5.29
CA GLU A 9 -4.28 -14.05 3.93
C GLU A 9 -3.46 -12.73 3.91
N LEU A 10 -3.74 -11.83 4.87
CA LEU A 10 -2.94 -10.61 5.06
C LEU A 10 -1.53 -10.93 5.57
N ALA A 11 -1.40 -11.91 6.48
CA ALA A 11 -0.12 -12.38 7.01
C ALA A 11 0.71 -13.17 5.98
N ALA A 12 0.07 -13.91 5.08
CA ALA A 12 0.76 -14.65 4.02
C ALA A 12 1.38 -13.72 2.96
N LEU A 13 0.78 -12.54 2.72
CA LEU A 13 1.39 -11.51 1.87
C LEU A 13 2.56 -10.82 2.57
N GLN A 14 2.47 -10.60 3.89
CA GLN A 14 3.55 -10.01 4.71
C GLN A 14 4.86 -10.81 4.71
N ALA A 15 4.79 -12.12 4.49
CA ALA A 15 5.97 -12.98 4.42
C ALA A 15 6.83 -12.78 3.15
N GLN A 16 6.33 -12.12 2.10
CA GLN A 16 7.10 -11.75 0.90
C GLN A 16 7.67 -10.33 0.96
N LEU A 17 7.36 -9.55 2.00
CA LEU A 17 7.59 -8.10 2.07
C LEU A 17 9.00 -7.69 2.56
N GLY A 18 9.91 -8.64 2.76
CA GLY A 18 11.27 -8.38 3.26
C GLY A 18 12.25 -7.78 2.25
N GLU A 19 11.85 -7.55 0.99
CA GLU A 19 12.73 -6.96 -0.03
C GLU A 19 12.25 -5.61 -0.59
N ASN A 20 11.01 -5.20 -0.32
CA ASN A 20 10.39 -4.02 -0.94
C ASN A 20 9.71 -3.10 0.10
N GLU A 21 10.40 -2.77 1.19
CA GLU A 21 9.96 -1.74 2.13
C GLU A 21 10.14 -0.34 1.54
N TYR A 22 9.08 0.47 1.63
CA TYR A 22 9.08 1.84 1.15
C TYR A 22 8.51 2.76 2.22
N VAL A 23 9.06 3.96 2.30
CA VAL A 23 8.61 5.02 3.19
C VAL A 23 7.79 6.06 2.42
N ILE A 24 6.68 6.47 3.01
CA ILE A 24 5.86 7.55 2.49
C ILE A 24 6.59 8.89 2.70
N LEU A 25 6.84 9.60 1.61
CA LEU A 25 7.54 10.89 1.63
C LEU A 25 6.62 12.05 2.00
N GLU A 26 5.33 11.97 1.70
CA GLU A 26 4.36 13.03 1.97
C GLU A 26 2.99 12.41 2.21
N ALA A 27 2.23 12.96 3.16
CA ALA A 27 0.92 12.44 3.50
C ALA A 27 0.02 12.38 2.27
N CYS A 28 -0.47 11.19 1.94
CA CYS A 28 -1.21 10.93 0.72
C CYS A 28 -2.33 9.94 0.97
N ASN A 29 -3.37 10.05 0.15
CA ASN A 29 -4.54 9.20 0.24
C ASN A 29 -4.30 7.97 -0.63
N VAL A 30 -4.23 6.80 0.00
CA VAL A 30 -4.17 5.51 -0.68
C VAL A 30 -5.56 5.19 -1.22
N ARG A 31 -5.64 5.08 -2.55
CA ARG A 31 -6.90 4.85 -3.24
C ARG A 31 -7.07 3.38 -3.58
N LYS A 32 -8.31 2.93 -3.71
CA LYS A 32 -8.61 1.52 -4.05
C LYS A 32 -8.12 1.12 -5.45
N SER A 33 -7.86 2.10 -6.31
CA SER A 33 -7.40 1.89 -7.68
C SER A 33 -6.54 3.06 -8.15
N ALA A 34 -5.71 2.84 -9.17
CA ALA A 34 -4.92 3.85 -9.88
C ALA A 34 -5.80 4.83 -10.69
N ALA A 35 -6.80 5.44 -10.05
CA ALA A 35 -7.72 6.38 -10.66
C ALA A 35 -7.93 7.62 -9.78
N ASN A 36 -8.09 8.78 -10.42
CA ASN A 36 -8.26 10.07 -9.74
C ASN A 36 -9.61 10.16 -9.00
N ASP A 37 -10.60 9.40 -9.47
CA ASP A 37 -11.96 9.31 -8.92
C ASP A 37 -12.15 8.08 -8.00
N ALA A 38 -11.08 7.30 -7.77
CA ALA A 38 -11.18 6.13 -6.91
C ALA A 38 -11.38 6.53 -5.44
N GLU A 39 -12.17 5.70 -4.75
CA GLU A 39 -12.41 5.78 -3.32
C GLU A 39 -11.10 5.68 -2.53
N VAL A 40 -10.96 6.54 -1.52
CA VAL A 40 -9.84 6.51 -0.58
C VAL A 40 -10.08 5.38 0.41
N VAL A 41 -9.23 4.36 0.39
CA VAL A 41 -9.32 3.20 1.29
C VAL A 41 -8.65 3.52 2.60
N THR A 42 -7.46 4.12 2.53
CA THR A 42 -6.69 4.53 3.70
C THR A 42 -5.94 5.83 3.42
N VAL A 43 -5.52 6.49 4.48
CA VAL A 43 -4.68 7.68 4.44
C VAL A 43 -3.36 7.29 5.08
N VAL A 44 -2.26 7.53 4.36
CA VAL A 44 -0.92 7.31 4.88
C VAL A 44 -0.26 8.65 5.14
N ASP A 45 0.44 8.76 6.25
CA ASP A 45 1.16 9.95 6.64
C ASP A 45 2.63 9.88 6.21
N GLN A 46 3.30 11.03 6.15
CA GLN A 46 4.75 11.07 5.91
C GLN A 46 5.49 10.27 7.00
N GLY A 47 6.41 9.41 6.57
CA GLY A 47 7.17 8.54 7.46
C GLY A 47 6.52 7.19 7.74
N ASP A 48 5.31 6.95 7.21
CA ASP A 48 4.68 5.64 7.29
C ASP A 48 5.46 4.63 6.43
N VAL A 49 5.65 3.43 6.97
CA VAL A 49 6.35 2.35 6.28
C VAL A 49 5.30 1.42 5.69
N VAL A 50 5.33 1.31 4.38
CA VAL A 50 4.43 0.45 3.63
C VAL A 50 5.23 -0.52 2.80
N THR A 51 4.62 -1.62 2.39
CA THR A 51 5.28 -2.50 1.45
C THR A 51 4.69 -2.37 0.08
N LEU A 52 5.56 -2.21 -0.91
CA LEU A 52 5.20 -2.27 -2.31
C LEU A 52 4.91 -3.72 -2.71
N ILE A 53 3.66 -4.00 -3.07
CA ILE A 53 3.24 -5.27 -3.66
C ILE A 53 3.54 -5.27 -5.15
N ASP A 54 3.15 -4.20 -5.83
CA ASP A 54 3.22 -4.12 -7.29
C ASP A 54 3.47 -2.69 -7.75
N ALA A 55 4.19 -2.52 -8.85
CA ALA A 55 4.43 -1.22 -9.45
C ALA A 55 3.88 -1.25 -10.87
N ASP A 56 2.79 -0.52 -11.07
CA ASP A 56 2.19 -0.36 -12.38
C ASP A 56 3.07 0.55 -13.24
N GLU A 57 3.31 0.17 -14.50
CA GLU A 57 4.06 0.98 -15.47
C GLU A 57 3.43 2.38 -15.69
N GLY A 58 2.17 2.58 -15.32
CA GLY A 58 1.49 3.87 -15.30
C GLY A 58 1.96 4.85 -14.22
N GLY A 59 2.95 4.49 -13.39
CA GLY A 59 3.51 5.35 -12.34
C GLY A 59 2.80 5.26 -10.99
N TRP A 60 2.01 4.21 -10.78
CA TRP A 60 1.27 3.91 -9.55
C TRP A 60 1.86 2.71 -8.86
N TYR A 61 2.04 2.82 -7.55
CA TYR A 61 2.58 1.79 -6.68
C TYR A 61 1.44 1.24 -5.85
N HIS A 62 1.17 -0.05 -6.02
CA HIS A 62 0.24 -0.79 -5.18
C HIS A 62 0.97 -1.17 -3.90
N VAL A 63 0.57 -0.55 -2.81
CA VAL A 63 1.16 -0.75 -1.49
C VAL A 63 0.17 -1.42 -0.56
N ARG A 64 0.68 -2.22 0.37
CA ARG A 64 -0.08 -2.77 1.48
C ARG A 64 0.36 -2.13 2.79
N THR A 65 -0.65 -1.75 3.56
CA THR A 65 -0.54 -1.17 4.90
C THR A 65 -1.26 -2.09 5.89
N GLU A 66 -1.09 -1.86 7.19
CA GLU A 66 -1.84 -2.58 8.22
C GLU A 66 -3.36 -2.33 8.13
N SER A 67 -3.77 -1.19 7.56
CA SER A 67 -5.18 -0.81 7.39
C SER A 67 -5.81 -1.37 6.10
N GLY A 68 -5.00 -1.93 5.20
CA GLY A 68 -5.46 -2.43 3.90
C GLY A 68 -4.49 -2.10 2.76
N GLU A 69 -4.88 -2.49 1.56
CA GLU A 69 -4.11 -2.28 0.33
C GLU A 69 -4.67 -1.16 -0.54
N GLY A 70 -3.80 -0.52 -1.32
CA GLY A 70 -4.23 0.38 -2.38
C GLY A 70 -3.08 1.08 -3.09
N TYR A 71 -3.43 2.04 -3.95
CA TYR A 71 -2.52 2.63 -4.92
C TYR A 71 -2.10 4.02 -4.48
N ILE A 72 -0.79 4.27 -4.54
CA ILE A 72 -0.15 5.56 -4.31
C ILE A 72 0.73 5.91 -5.52
N GLY A 73 0.82 7.19 -5.87
CA GLY A 73 1.73 7.60 -6.94
C GLY A 73 3.19 7.42 -6.50
N ARG A 74 4.04 6.89 -7.39
CA ARG A 74 5.51 6.75 -7.18
C ARG A 74 6.17 8.02 -6.62
N ARG A 75 5.63 9.20 -6.91
CA ARG A 75 6.17 10.49 -6.44
C ARG A 75 6.11 10.66 -4.91
N PHE A 76 5.18 9.98 -4.26
CA PHE A 76 4.88 10.15 -2.83
C PHE A 76 5.52 9.09 -1.94
N ILE A 77 6.30 8.19 -2.51
CA ILE A 77 6.86 7.02 -1.84
C ILE A 77 8.30 6.79 -2.29
N SER A 78 9.16 6.41 -1.35
CA SER A 78 10.60 6.15 -1.60
C SER A 78 10.99 4.79 -1.06
N ALA A 79 11.87 4.08 -1.75
CA ALA A 79 12.51 2.90 -1.17
C ALA A 79 13.33 3.34 0.05
N GLN A 80 13.31 2.53 1.11
CA GLN A 80 14.12 2.76 2.30
C GLN A 80 15.53 2.18 2.12
#